data_AF-A0A0J0YVW6-F1
#
_entry.id   AF-A0A0J0YVW6-F1
#
_cell.length_a   1.000
_cell.length_b   1.000
_cell.length_c   1.000
_cell.angle_alpha   90.00
_cell.angle_beta   90.00
_cell.angle_gamma   90.00
#
_symmetry.space_group_name_H-M   'P 1'
#
loop_
_entity.id
_entity.type
_entity.pdbx_description
1 polymer ?
#
loop_
_entity_poly.entity_id
_entity_poly.type
_entity_poly.pdbx_seq_one_letter_code
_entity_poly.pdbx_strand_id
1 'polypeptide(L)'
;MNALLVVNWLAFLLVTAYAIYLFAYVVKTRAVYIKLGKKVEFDRKVKERLRNIWVNVFGQKKLLKDKKSGLIHVVFFYGFILVQFGAIDFIIKGLAPGAHLPLGPLYAG
;
A
#
# COMPACT_ATOMS: atom_id res chain seq x y z
N MET A 1 4.71 -34.62 -9.86
CA MET A 1 4.17 -33.61 -8.90
C MET A 1 3.06 -34.26 -8.09
N ASN A 2 3.00 -34.04 -6.78
CA ASN A 2 1.91 -34.54 -5.94
C ASN A 2 0.57 -33.87 -6.35
N ALA A 3 -0.54 -34.61 -6.36
CA ALA A 3 -1.87 -34.09 -6.69
C ALA A 3 -2.24 -32.85 -5.87
N LEU A 4 -1.92 -32.84 -4.56
CA LEU A 4 -2.16 -31.68 -3.70
C LEU A 4 -1.37 -30.43 -4.14
N LEU A 5 -0.15 -30.61 -4.66
CA LEU A 5 0.67 -29.52 -5.15
C LEU A 5 0.10 -28.91 -6.43
N VAL A 6 -0.43 -29.75 -7.33
CA VAL A 6 -1.11 -29.29 -8.56
C VAL A 6 -2.36 -28.50 -8.22
N VAL A 7 -3.18 -28.99 -7.29
CA VAL A 7 -4.37 -28.27 -6.81
C VAL A 7 -4.01 -26.91 -6.22
N ASN A 8 -2.97 -26.85 -5.37
CA ASN A 8 -2.50 -25.59 -4.80
C ASN A 8 -2.05 -24.60 -5.89
N TRP A 9 -1.26 -25.05 -6.86
CA TRP A 9 -0.83 -24.22 -7.98
C TRP A 9 -2.00 -23.65 -8.79
N LEU A 10 -3.00 -24.47 -9.12
CA LEU A 10 -4.18 -24.03 -9.85
C LEU A 10 -5.00 -23.03 -9.02
N ALA A 11 -5.21 -23.31 -7.73
CA ALA A 11 -5.92 -22.41 -6.83
C ALA A 11 -5.20 -21.05 -6.71
N PHE A 12 -3.88 -21.06 -6.55
CA PHE A 12 -3.06 -19.85 -6.49
C PHE A 12 -3.20 -19.00 -7.77
N LEU A 13 -3.11 -19.63 -8.94
CA LEU A 13 -3.23 -18.93 -10.21
C LEU A 13 -4.63 -18.35 -10.41
N LEU A 14 -5.69 -19.10 -10.10
CA LEU A 14 -7.07 -18.64 -10.22
C LEU A 14 -7.37 -17.47 -9.29
N VAL A 15 -7.00 -17.56 -8.02
CA VAL A 15 -7.22 -16.49 -7.04
C VAL A 15 -6.43 -15.24 -7.43
N THR A 16 -5.16 -15.39 -7.82
CA THR A 16 -4.32 -14.28 -8.26
C THR A 16 -4.88 -13.60 -9.51
N ALA A 17 -5.24 -14.37 -10.53
CA ALA A 17 -5.82 -13.85 -11.77
C ALA A 17 -7.15 -13.11 -11.50
N TYR A 18 -8.00 -13.67 -10.64
CA TYR A 18 -9.25 -13.04 -10.24
C TYR A 18 -9.04 -11.73 -9.48
N ALA A 19 -8.07 -11.69 -8.56
CA ALA A 19 -7.70 -10.48 -7.83
C ALA A 19 -7.19 -9.37 -8.78
N ILE A 20 -6.34 -9.71 -9.75
CA ILE A 20 -5.85 -8.77 -10.77
C ILE A 20 -7.00 -8.26 -11.63
N TYR A 21 -7.91 -9.14 -12.06
CA TYR A 21 -9.09 -8.76 -12.83
C TYR A 21 -9.97 -7.77 -12.06
N LEU A 22 -10.31 -8.07 -10.79
CA LEU A 22 -11.12 -7.19 -9.94
C LEU A 22 -10.43 -5.83 -9.72
N PHE A 23 -9.12 -5.83 -9.47
CA PHE A 23 -8.35 -4.59 -9.33
C PHE A 23 -8.43 -3.75 -10.61
N ALA A 24 -8.16 -4.34 -11.78
CA ALA A 24 -8.24 -3.67 -13.06
C ALA A 24 -9.66 -3.13 -13.34
N TYR A 25 -10.70 -3.91 -13.02
CA TYR A 25 -12.09 -3.50 -13.14
C TYR A 25 -12.41 -2.26 -12.29
N VAL A 26 -12.00 -2.24 -11.02
CA VAL A 26 -12.22 -1.10 -10.11
C VAL A 26 -11.46 0.14 -10.59
N VAL A 27 -10.19 -0.02 -10.99
CA VAL A 27 -9.38 1.10 -11.53
C VAL A 27 -10.01 1.66 -12.80
N LYS A 28 -10.41 0.81 -13.75
CA LYS A 28 -11.09 1.23 -14.98
C LYS A 28 -12.36 2.00 -14.67
N THR A 29 -13.19 1.47 -13.78
CA THR A 29 -14.47 2.08 -13.39
C THR A 29 -14.25 3.46 -12.78
N ARG A 30 -13.30 3.61 -11.84
CA ARG A 30 -12.94 4.91 -11.26
C ARG A 30 -12.39 5.88 -12.30
N ALA A 31 -11.54 5.41 -13.21
CA ALA A 31 -10.98 6.24 -14.27
C ALA A 31 -12.07 6.77 -15.22
N VAL A 32 -13.06 5.94 -15.56
CA VAL A 32 -14.23 6.37 -16.35
C VAL A 32 -15.03 7.44 -15.60
N TYR A 33 -15.34 7.21 -14.32
CA TYR A 33 -16.09 8.20 -13.53
C TYR A 33 -15.35 9.54 -13.36
N ILE A 34 -14.03 9.51 -13.16
CA ILE A 34 -13.22 10.73 -13.10
C ILE A 34 -13.29 11.51 -14.42
N LYS A 35 -13.26 10.81 -15.56
CA LYS A 35 -13.36 11.42 -16.90
C LYS A 35 -14.74 12.03 -17.19
N LEU A 36 -15.81 11.56 -16.54
CA LEU A 36 -17.14 12.17 -16.62
C LEU A 36 -17.24 13.49 -15.83
N GLY A 37 -16.30 13.76 -14.94
CA GLY A 37 -16.25 15.00 -14.17
C GLY A 37 -15.88 16.23 -15.02
N LYS A 38 -16.15 17.42 -14.48
CA LYS A 38 -15.75 18.69 -15.10
C LYS A 38 -14.24 18.90 -14.93
N LYS A 39 -13.59 19.46 -15.96
CA LYS A 39 -12.20 19.95 -15.84
C LYS A 39 -12.14 21.00 -14.74
N VAL A 40 -11.23 20.82 -13.79
CA VAL A 40 -10.98 21.78 -12.72
C VAL A 40 -9.96 22.80 -13.22
N GLU A 41 -10.30 24.08 -13.16
CA GLU A 41 -9.35 25.18 -13.38
C GLU A 41 -8.24 25.10 -12.33
N PHE A 42 -6.98 25.12 -12.77
CA PHE A 42 -5.86 24.97 -11.86
C PHE A 42 -5.67 26.24 -11.03
N ASP A 43 -6.06 26.20 -9.76
CA ASP A 43 -6.06 27.35 -8.84
C ASP A 43 -4.67 27.93 -8.50
N ARG A 44 -3.57 27.34 -8.99
CA ARG A 44 -2.16 27.71 -8.70
C ARG A 44 -1.81 27.79 -7.20
N LYS A 45 -2.66 27.33 -6.27
CA LYS A 45 -2.43 27.38 -4.82
C LYS A 45 -1.54 26.26 -4.30
N VAL A 46 -0.38 26.07 -4.94
CA VAL A 46 0.55 24.95 -4.64
C VAL A 46 1.00 24.98 -3.17
N LYS A 47 1.31 26.16 -2.62
CA LYS A 47 1.73 26.30 -1.22
C LYS A 47 0.66 25.79 -0.24
N GLU A 48 -0.61 26.07 -0.52
CA GLU A 48 -1.72 25.60 0.30
C GLU A 48 -1.92 24.08 0.17
N ARG A 49 -1.76 23.52 -1.04
CA ARG A 49 -1.80 22.08 -1.27
C ARG A 49 -0.70 21.34 -0.52
N LEU A 50 0.54 21.84 -0.57
CA LEU A 50 1.65 21.27 0.18
C LEU A 50 1.41 21.35 1.68
N ARG A 51 0.91 22.48 2.21
CA ARG A 51 0.50 22.59 3.61
C ARG A 51 -0.57 21.55 3.97
N ASN A 52 -1.54 21.34 3.11
CA ASN A 52 -2.59 20.34 3.33
C ASN A 52 -2.04 18.91 3.32
N ILE A 53 -1.02 18.60 2.51
CA ILE A 53 -0.32 17.32 2.54
C ILE A 53 0.41 17.16 3.87
N TRP A 54 1.22 18.14 4.29
CA TRP A 54 1.92 18.10 5.59
C TRP A 54 0.95 17.89 6.76
N VAL A 55 -0.14 18.65 6.81
CA VAL A 55 -1.10 18.60 7.92
C VAL A 55 -1.95 17.34 7.91
N ASN A 56 -2.46 16.92 6.75
CA ASN A 56 -3.46 15.85 6.70
C ASN A 56 -2.87 14.48 6.35
N VAL A 57 -1.80 14.41 5.56
CA VAL A 57 -1.16 13.14 5.18
C VAL A 57 -0.13 12.77 6.24
N PHE A 58 0.88 13.61 6.45
CA PHE A 58 1.93 13.32 7.44
C PHE A 58 1.43 13.53 8.87
N GLY A 59 0.73 14.63 9.13
CA GLY A 59 0.16 14.92 10.45
C GLY A 59 -1.11 14.15 10.80
N GLN A 60 -1.70 13.40 9.85
CA GLN A 60 -2.92 12.60 10.02
C GLN A 60 -4.10 13.35 10.70
N LYS A 61 -4.13 14.69 10.60
CA LYS A 61 -5.00 15.54 11.43
C LYS A 61 -6.50 15.22 11.30
N LYS A 62 -6.95 14.80 10.10
CA LYS A 62 -8.35 14.40 9.87
C LYS A 62 -8.69 13.06 10.53
N LEU A 63 -7.78 12.10 10.44
CA LEU A 63 -7.95 10.74 10.94
C LEU A 63 -7.95 10.73 12.47
N LEU A 64 -7.07 11.51 13.10
CA LEU A 64 -6.96 11.61 14.56
C LEU A 64 -8.10 12.41 15.22
N LYS A 65 -9.05 12.95 14.43
CA LYS A 65 -10.24 13.64 14.99
C LYS A 65 -11.12 12.68 15.79
N ASP A 66 -11.31 11.46 15.28
CA ASP A 66 -11.89 10.37 16.06
C ASP A 66 -10.76 9.62 16.75
N LYS A 67 -10.66 9.75 18.07
CA LYS A 67 -9.58 9.14 18.85
C LYS A 67 -9.56 7.62 18.72
N LYS A 68 -10.72 6.96 18.61
CA LYS A 68 -10.79 5.50 18.52
C LYS A 68 -10.32 5.03 17.14
N SER A 69 -10.92 5.56 16.08
CA SER A 69 -10.52 5.23 14.70
C SER A 69 -9.08 5.64 14.41
N GLY A 70 -8.63 6.78 14.94
CA GLY A 70 -7.27 7.29 14.76
C GLY A 70 -6.22 6.38 15.37
N LEU A 71 -6.44 5.92 16.62
CA LEU A 71 -5.54 4.98 17.27
C LEU A 71 -5.44 3.66 16.49
N ILE A 72 -6.58 3.09 16.10
CA ILE A 72 -6.63 1.87 15.29
C ILE A 72 -5.80 2.05 14.03
N HIS A 73 -6.02 3.14 13.29
CA HIS A 73 -5.30 3.38 12.05
C HIS A 73 -3.80 3.58 12.26
N VAL A 74 -3.36 4.30 13.29
CA VAL A 74 -1.93 4.44 13.61
C VAL A 74 -1.30 3.07 13.87
N VAL A 75 -1.91 2.24 14.72
CA VAL A 75 -1.38 0.90 15.04
C VAL A 75 -1.28 0.04 13.78
N PHE A 76 -2.35 -0.04 12.99
CA PHE A 76 -2.33 -0.83 11.76
C PHE A 76 -1.37 -0.27 10.72
N PHE A 77 -1.34 1.05 10.51
CA PHE A 77 -0.50 1.68 9.51
C PHE A 77 0.99 1.48 9.80
N TYR A 78 1.45 1.79 11.02
CA TYR A 78 2.84 1.61 11.39
C TYR A 78 3.22 0.14 11.58
N GLY A 79 2.30 -0.70 12.06
CA GLY A 79 2.48 -2.16 12.07
C GLY A 79 2.69 -2.71 10.66
N PHE A 80 1.91 -2.24 9.68
CA PHE A 80 2.06 -2.66 8.29
C PHE A 80 3.39 -2.18 7.70
N ILE A 81 3.81 -0.93 7.97
CA ILE A 81 5.13 -0.43 7.54
C ILE A 81 6.26 -1.33 8.04
N LEU A 82 6.19 -1.78 9.29
CA LEU A 82 7.18 -2.69 9.85
C LEU A 82 7.23 -4.03 9.09
N VAL A 83 6.08 -4.61 8.77
CA VAL A 83 6.01 -5.83 7.94
C VAL A 83 6.55 -5.58 6.52
N GLN A 84 6.34 -4.40 5.95
CA GLN A 84 6.87 -4.06 4.62
C GLN A 84 8.40 -4.03 4.59
N PHE A 85 9.07 -3.61 5.67
CA PHE A 85 10.54 -3.74 5.73
C PHE A 85 10.96 -5.21 5.63
N GLY A 86 10.26 -6.13 6.30
CA GLY A 86 10.49 -7.57 6.16
C GLY A 86 10.30 -8.08 4.73
N ALA A 87 9.25 -7.63 4.04
CA ALA A 87 9.01 -8.01 2.65
C ALA A 87 10.11 -7.49 1.71
N ILE A 88 10.56 -6.24 1.89
CA ILE A 88 11.66 -5.65 1.12
C ILE A 88 12.96 -6.40 1.40
N ASP A 89 13.26 -6.70 2.66
CA ASP A 89 14.43 -7.44 3.06
C ASP A 89 14.47 -8.85 2.46
N PHE A 90 13.32 -9.53 2.43
CA PHE A 90 13.18 -10.83 1.76
C PHE A 90 13.50 -10.75 0.26
N ILE A 91 13.03 -9.70 -0.42
CA ILE A 91 13.36 -9.45 -1.82
C ILE A 91 14.88 -9.20 -1.98
N ILE A 92 15.48 -8.39 -1.10
CA ILE A 92 16.92 -8.10 -1.11
C ILE A 92 17.74 -9.39 -0.93
N LYS A 93 17.40 -10.22 0.05
CA LYS A 93 18.06 -11.52 0.29
C LYS A 93 17.93 -12.46 -0.92
N GLY A 94 16.78 -12.43 -1.61
CA GLY A 94 16.56 -13.18 -2.83
C GLY A 94 17.42 -12.69 -4.02
N LEU A 95 17.72 -11.40 -4.09
CA LEU A 95 18.55 -10.80 -5.15
C LEU A 95 20.06 -10.88 -4.84
N ALA A 96 20.44 -10.64 -3.59
CA ALA A 96 21.81 -10.62 -3.10
C ALA A 96 21.89 -11.43 -1.79
N PRO A 97 22.22 -12.73 -1.86
CA PRO A 97 22.30 -13.58 -0.68
C PRO A 97 23.24 -13.00 0.39
N GLY A 98 22.76 -12.87 1.62
CA GLY A 98 23.50 -12.28 2.75
C GLY A 98 23.36 -10.77 2.91
N ALA A 99 22.77 -10.06 1.94
CA ALA A 99 22.40 -8.66 2.10
C ALA A 99 21.10 -8.52 2.91
N HIS A 100 21.02 -7.47 3.73
CA HIS A 100 19.82 -7.12 4.49
C HIS A 100 19.69 -5.60 4.60
N LEU A 101 18.51 -5.12 4.97
CA LEU A 101 18.28 -3.70 5.23
C LEU A 101 19.17 -3.21 6.39
N PRO A 102 20.00 -2.16 6.20
CA PRO A 102 20.95 -1.68 7.20
C PRO A 102 20.25 -0.78 8.23
N LEU A 103 19.27 -1.35 8.95
CA LEU A 103 18.46 -0.65 9.94
C LEU A 103 19.01 -0.81 11.38
N GLY A 104 20.21 -1.36 11.52
CA GLY A 104 20.95 -1.45 12.79
C GLY A 104 20.29 -2.39 13.80
N PRO A 105 20.47 -2.18 15.13
CA PRO A 105 19.98 -3.08 16.17
C PRO A 105 18.45 -3.25 16.20
N LEU A 106 17.71 -2.32 15.58
CA LEU A 106 16.25 -2.35 15.51
C LEU A 106 15.73 -3.38 14.48
N TYR A 107 16.61 -3.87 13.61
CA TYR A 107 16.29 -4.87 12.58
C TYR A 107 17.58 -5.57 12.15
N ALA A 108 17.90 -6.67 12.82
CA ALA A 108 19.16 -7.40 12.65
C ALA A 108 19.27 -8.22 11.34
N GLY A 109 18.23 -8.18 10.48
CA GLY A 109 18.11 -9.02 9.30
C GLY A 109 17.57 -10.40 9.61
#